data_AF-A0A2V7V7X4-F1
#
_entry.id   AF-A0A2V7V7X4-F1
#
_cell.length_a   1.000
_cell.length_b   1.000
_cell.length_c   1.000
_cell.angle_alpha   90.00
_cell.angle_beta   90.00
_cell.angle_gamma   90.00
#
_symmetry.space_group_name_H-M   'P 1'
#
loop_
_entity.id
_entity.type
_entity.pdbx_description
1 polymer ?
#
loop_
_entity_poly.entity_id
_entity_poly.type
_entity_poly.pdbx_seq_one_letter_code
_entity_poly.pdbx_strand_id
1 'polypeptide(L)'
;RLSLAGNLADYQFVDRNGSLIAGRQLDYNGQQAGYTADPQEDINYVDAHDDETLFDAVQLKAPASTRMPDRVRMQDLGMSLVVLGQGIPFVHAGIDMLRSKSLDRNSYNSGDWFNRLDFTYASDNWGVGLPPARDNGNNWIVMRPLLGDPALKPVRADIEAASAHFQEMLAIRKSSKLFRLRTAAHVESRLRFHNTGPGQLPGLIVMSLSDDDGAVDRAHARIVVLFNANRDAASFAAADFAGLPFVLHPILAASHDPVVRTTSFSRASGTFSVPARTAAVLWALRPADQRIGLLAGDIDGLVANGTLNPGQGNALSVKLRAALAQFGRGNSQAAANELRAFGNQVRAFVSAGILSPGQGASLAGEAQQITNQIGR
;
A
#
# COMPACT_ATOMS: atom_id res chain seq x y z
N ARG A 1 -11.58 3.99 5.84
CA ARG A 1 -11.87 4.16 4.39
C ARG A 1 -11.62 5.60 3.97
N LEU A 2 -12.31 6.59 4.56
CA LEU A 2 -12.08 7.99 4.22
C LEU A 2 -10.62 8.45 4.40
N SER A 3 -9.98 8.10 5.53
CA SER A 3 -8.54 8.32 5.75
C SER A 3 -7.64 7.63 4.70
N LEU A 4 -7.96 6.38 4.32
CA LEU A 4 -7.25 5.67 3.23
C LEU A 4 -7.33 6.41 1.89
N ALA A 5 -8.31 7.31 1.70
CA ALA A 5 -8.46 8.18 0.55
C ALA A 5 -7.92 9.60 0.79
N GLY A 6 -7.06 9.80 1.79
CA GLY A 6 -6.43 11.10 2.08
C GLY A 6 -7.38 12.09 2.77
N ASN A 7 -8.43 11.56 3.40
CA ASN A 7 -9.41 12.30 4.18
C ASN A 7 -10.07 13.50 3.47
N LEU A 8 -10.19 13.37 2.15
CA LEU A 8 -10.71 14.38 1.23
C LEU A 8 -12.17 14.72 1.53
N ALA A 9 -12.47 16.01 1.63
CA ALA A 9 -13.82 16.51 1.88
C ALA A 9 -14.81 16.11 0.78
N ASP A 10 -14.35 16.09 -0.47
CA ASP A 10 -15.17 15.85 -1.67
C ASP A 10 -15.12 14.42 -2.21
N TYR A 11 -14.24 13.57 -1.68
CA TYR A 11 -14.19 12.17 -2.10
C TYR A 11 -15.49 11.45 -1.76
N GLN A 12 -16.12 10.85 -2.78
CA GLN A 12 -17.39 10.15 -2.64
C GLN A 12 -17.21 8.65 -2.46
N PHE A 13 -17.95 8.07 -1.52
CA PHE A 13 -18.00 6.63 -1.29
C PHE A 13 -19.35 6.19 -0.73
N VAL A 14 -19.66 4.90 -0.87
CA VAL A 14 -20.88 4.31 -0.31
C VAL A 14 -20.68 4.05 1.19
N ASP A 15 -21.55 4.63 2.00
CA ASP A 15 -21.53 4.49 3.47
C ASP A 15 -22.07 3.13 3.94
N ARG A 16 -22.21 2.95 5.26
CA ARG A 16 -22.75 1.70 5.83
C ARG A 16 -24.24 1.50 5.54
N ASN A 17 -24.98 2.56 5.21
CA ASN A 17 -26.41 2.52 4.93
C ASN A 17 -26.69 2.35 3.43
N GLY A 18 -25.65 2.35 2.58
CA GLY A 18 -25.78 2.23 1.13
C GLY A 18 -25.93 3.57 0.40
N SER A 19 -25.79 4.69 1.11
CA SER A 19 -25.86 6.02 0.53
C SER A 19 -24.51 6.45 -0.01
N LEU A 20 -24.49 7.02 -1.22
CA LEU A 20 -23.29 7.70 -1.76
C LEU A 20 -23.15 9.06 -1.07
N ILE A 21 -22.09 9.22 -0.29
CA ILE A 21 -21.81 10.45 0.47
C ILE A 21 -20.40 10.96 0.14
N ALA A 22 -20.22 12.28 0.25
CA ALA A 22 -18.90 12.91 0.28
C ALA A 22 -18.24 12.79 1.67
N GLY A 23 -16.92 12.85 1.73
CA GLY A 23 -16.15 12.77 2.97
C GLY A 23 -16.63 13.74 4.06
N ARG A 24 -16.97 14.98 3.70
CA ARG A 24 -17.48 15.99 4.63
C ARG A 24 -18.85 15.71 5.23
N GLN A 25 -19.61 14.80 4.64
CA GLN A 25 -20.93 14.40 5.14
C GLN A 25 -20.85 13.26 6.17
N LEU A 26 -19.70 12.60 6.27
CA LEU A 26 -19.47 11.59 7.30
C LEU A 26 -19.23 12.30 8.64
N ASP A 27 -20.01 11.92 9.65
CA ASP A 27 -19.85 12.44 11.01
C ASP A 27 -18.62 11.82 11.70
N TYR A 28 -17.83 12.68 12.35
CA TYR A 28 -16.80 12.31 13.30
C TYR A 28 -16.95 13.15 14.57
N ASN A 29 -17.66 12.62 15.55
CA ASN A 29 -17.94 13.28 16.83
C ASN A 29 -18.59 14.67 16.65
N GLY A 30 -19.57 14.79 15.76
CA GLY A 30 -20.25 16.05 15.45
C GLY A 30 -19.53 16.95 14.45
N GLN A 31 -18.39 16.50 13.90
CA GLN A 31 -17.60 17.25 12.91
C GLN A 31 -17.60 16.55 11.54
N GLN A 32 -17.21 17.30 10.52
CA GLN A 32 -16.98 16.75 9.18
C GLN A 32 -15.73 15.86 9.21
N ALA A 33 -15.90 14.56 8.98
CA ALA A 33 -14.77 13.64 9.01
C ALA A 33 -13.77 13.96 7.89
N GLY A 34 -14.24 14.19 6.65
CA GLY A 34 -13.40 14.62 5.54
C GLY A 34 -13.24 16.13 5.52
N TYR A 35 -12.00 16.61 5.53
CA TYR A 35 -11.67 18.03 5.71
C TYR A 35 -10.60 18.55 4.73
N THR A 36 -9.88 17.67 4.03
CA THR A 36 -8.77 18.08 3.14
C THR A 36 -9.27 18.38 1.72
N ALA A 37 -8.57 19.29 1.05
CA ALA A 37 -8.71 19.56 -0.39
C ALA A 37 -7.68 18.79 -1.23
N ASP A 38 -6.55 18.40 -0.63
CA ASP A 38 -5.50 17.61 -1.27
C ASP A 38 -5.05 16.48 -0.32
N PRO A 39 -4.77 15.25 -0.81
CA PRO A 39 -4.31 14.18 0.07
C PRO A 39 -3.03 14.55 0.85
N GLN A 40 -2.19 15.48 0.36
CA GLN A 40 -0.97 15.89 1.06
C GLN A 40 -1.21 16.72 2.32
N GLU A 41 -2.44 17.19 2.53
CA GLU A 41 -2.85 17.89 3.76
C GLU A 41 -3.18 16.91 4.90
N ASP A 42 -3.30 15.62 4.58
CA ASP A 42 -3.66 14.57 5.53
C ASP A 42 -2.43 13.86 6.09
N ILE A 43 -2.19 14.01 7.39
CA ILE A 43 -1.19 13.25 8.14
C ILE A 43 -1.90 12.09 8.85
N ASN A 44 -1.80 10.89 8.26
CA ASN A 44 -2.43 9.70 8.83
C ASN A 44 -1.51 9.02 9.84
N TYR A 45 -2.04 8.71 11.02
CA TYR A 45 -1.34 7.98 12.06
C TYR A 45 -2.30 7.16 12.91
N VAL A 46 -1.76 6.17 13.61
CA VAL A 46 -2.49 5.33 14.59
C VAL A 46 -1.80 5.32 15.96
N ASP A 47 -0.62 5.91 16.05
CA ASP A 47 0.07 6.21 17.29
C ASP A 47 0.98 7.44 17.13
N ALA A 48 1.30 8.06 18.27
CA ALA A 48 2.19 9.20 18.34
C ALA A 48 2.97 9.15 19.67
N HIS A 49 3.68 10.23 19.98
CA HIS A 49 4.39 10.35 21.26
C HIS A 49 3.44 10.59 22.43
N ASP A 50 2.32 11.28 22.19
CA ASP A 50 1.21 11.41 23.14
C ASP A 50 0.31 10.18 23.08
N ASP A 51 -0.46 9.96 24.15
CA ASP A 51 -1.32 8.80 24.35
C ASP A 51 -0.55 7.45 24.38
N GLU A 52 -1.29 6.34 24.45
CA GLU A 52 -0.70 5.00 24.41
C GLU A 52 -0.04 4.70 23.06
N THR A 53 1.02 3.88 23.06
CA THR A 53 1.57 3.34 21.80
C THR A 53 0.55 2.42 21.12
N LEU A 54 0.72 2.13 19.81
CA LEU A 54 -0.19 1.20 19.14
C LEU A 54 -0.20 -0.18 19.82
N PHE A 55 0.96 -0.66 20.28
CA PHE A 55 1.06 -1.96 20.93
C PHE A 55 0.35 -1.95 22.28
N ASP A 56 0.55 -0.90 23.10
CA ASP A 56 -0.15 -0.72 24.37
C ASP A 56 -1.68 -0.65 24.16
N ALA A 57 -2.13 0.06 23.13
CA ALA A 57 -3.54 0.15 22.77
C ALA A 57 -4.12 -1.20 22.32
N VAL A 58 -3.39 -1.98 21.52
CA VAL A 58 -3.76 -3.36 21.16
C VAL A 58 -3.85 -4.22 22.42
N GLN A 59 -2.88 -4.10 23.32
CA GLN A 59 -2.85 -4.90 24.55
C GLN A 59 -4.06 -4.64 25.43
N LEU A 60 -4.43 -3.37 25.57
CA LEU A 60 -5.56 -2.91 26.35
C LEU A 60 -6.92 -3.29 25.75
N LYS A 61 -7.06 -3.25 24.41
CA LYS A 61 -8.36 -3.36 23.72
C LYS A 61 -8.65 -4.75 23.16
N ALA A 62 -7.63 -5.57 22.91
CA ALA A 62 -7.84 -6.93 22.42
C ALA A 62 -8.46 -7.80 23.53
N PRO A 63 -9.35 -8.76 23.18
CA PRO A 63 -9.86 -9.73 24.16
C PRO A 63 -8.72 -10.40 24.91
N ALA A 64 -8.86 -10.59 26.22
CA ALA A 64 -7.81 -11.14 27.08
C ALA A 64 -7.26 -12.48 26.54
N SER A 65 -8.12 -13.33 25.98
CA SER A 65 -7.75 -14.63 25.38
C SER A 65 -7.00 -14.55 24.04
N THR A 66 -6.74 -13.35 23.51
CA THR A 66 -6.01 -13.19 22.24
C THR A 66 -4.53 -13.50 22.46
N ARG A 67 -3.99 -14.46 21.71
CA ARG A 67 -2.59 -14.88 21.81
C ARG A 67 -1.65 -13.83 21.20
N MET A 68 -0.38 -13.86 21.59
CA MET A 68 0.63 -12.91 21.10
C MET A 68 0.72 -12.81 19.57
N PRO A 69 0.79 -13.92 18.79
CA PRO A 69 0.86 -13.81 17.32
C PRO A 69 -0.35 -13.09 16.71
N ASP A 70 -1.53 -13.26 17.31
CA ASP A 70 -2.75 -12.58 16.86
C ASP A 70 -2.73 -11.09 17.22
N ARG A 71 -2.08 -10.69 18.33
CA ARG A 71 -1.88 -9.29 18.73
C ARG A 71 -0.84 -8.59 17.85
N VAL A 72 0.26 -9.26 17.51
CA VAL A 72 1.24 -8.78 16.52
C VAL A 72 0.53 -8.50 15.20
N ARG A 73 -0.33 -9.41 14.73
CA ARG A 73 -1.11 -9.17 13.50
C ARG A 73 -2.14 -8.04 13.62
N MET A 74 -2.66 -7.75 14.82
CA MET A 74 -3.49 -6.55 15.05
C MET A 74 -2.66 -5.26 14.91
N GLN A 75 -1.46 -5.22 15.51
CA GLN A 75 -0.49 -4.12 15.36
C GLN A 75 -0.16 -3.89 13.88
N ASP A 76 0.25 -4.96 13.21
CA ASP A 76 0.66 -4.96 11.81
C ASP A 76 -0.46 -4.45 10.90
N LEU A 77 -1.70 -4.90 11.13
CA LEU A 77 -2.86 -4.44 10.37
C LEU A 77 -3.15 -2.96 10.62
N GLY A 78 -3.08 -2.50 11.88
CA GLY A 78 -3.28 -1.09 12.25
C GLY A 78 -2.26 -0.18 11.56
N MET A 79 -0.99 -0.55 11.60
CA MET A 79 0.08 0.16 10.89
C MET A 79 -0.12 0.10 9.37
N SER A 80 -0.53 -1.04 8.81
CA SER A 80 -0.70 -1.21 7.36
C SER A 80 -1.77 -0.28 6.79
N LEU A 81 -2.83 0.02 7.55
CA LEU A 81 -3.84 1.00 7.15
C LEU A 81 -3.21 2.38 6.92
N VAL A 82 -2.26 2.78 7.76
CA VAL A 82 -1.54 4.05 7.59
C VAL A 82 -0.60 3.99 6.41
N VAL A 83 0.27 2.97 6.36
CA VAL A 83 1.33 2.87 5.33
C VAL A 83 0.77 2.67 3.92
N LEU A 84 -0.39 2.02 3.75
CA LEU A 84 -0.98 1.76 2.44
C LEU A 84 -2.08 2.76 2.04
N GLY A 85 -2.44 3.71 2.92
CA GLY A 85 -3.41 4.78 2.62
C GLY A 85 -2.83 5.90 1.75
N GLN A 86 -3.69 6.69 1.12
CA GLN A 86 -3.30 7.97 0.52
C GLN A 86 -2.91 8.99 1.61
N GLY A 87 -2.33 10.11 1.18
CA GLY A 87 -1.78 11.13 2.06
C GLY A 87 -0.41 10.79 2.63
N ILE A 88 -0.06 11.42 3.74
CA ILE A 88 1.28 11.33 4.34
C ILE A 88 1.21 10.42 5.57
N PRO A 89 1.74 9.18 5.49
CA PRO A 89 1.80 8.31 6.65
C PRO A 89 2.82 8.86 7.66
N PHE A 90 2.38 8.99 8.90
CA PHE A 90 3.22 9.26 10.06
C PHE A 90 3.29 8.01 10.93
N VAL A 91 4.47 7.73 11.46
CA VAL A 91 4.73 6.57 12.31
C VAL A 91 5.53 7.00 13.52
N HIS A 92 5.13 6.54 14.70
CA HIS A 92 5.88 6.76 15.92
C HIS A 92 7.12 5.85 15.98
N ALA A 93 8.23 6.36 16.50
CA ALA A 93 9.46 5.58 16.66
C ALA A 93 9.20 4.33 17.53
N GLY A 94 9.52 3.15 16.98
CA GLY A 94 9.33 1.85 17.62
C GLY A 94 7.99 1.17 17.33
N ILE A 95 7.12 1.74 16.48
CA ILE A 95 5.88 1.06 16.06
C ILE A 95 6.17 -0.30 15.39
N ASP A 96 7.29 -0.40 14.67
CA ASP A 96 7.78 -1.61 14.00
C ASP A 96 8.50 -2.58 14.95
N MET A 97 8.65 -2.20 16.22
CA MET A 97 9.31 -2.97 17.28
C MET A 97 8.34 -3.35 18.40
N LEU A 98 7.03 -3.28 18.16
CA LEU A 98 5.99 -3.50 19.16
C LEU A 98 6.13 -2.60 20.40
N ARG A 99 6.73 -1.40 20.25
CA ARG A 99 7.11 -0.56 21.40
C ARG A 99 5.96 -0.37 22.38
N SER A 100 6.26 -0.63 23.65
CA SER A 100 5.40 -0.38 24.79
C SER A 100 5.97 0.75 25.66
N LYS A 101 5.08 1.50 26.31
CA LYS A 101 5.41 2.38 27.43
C LYS A 101 4.82 1.85 28.74
N SER A 102 4.52 0.56 28.79
CA SER A 102 3.87 -0.12 29.91
C SER A 102 2.51 0.49 30.22
N LEU A 103 1.75 0.83 29.16
CA LEU A 103 0.44 1.49 29.21
C LEU A 103 0.47 2.95 29.70
N ASP A 104 1.62 3.64 29.68
CA ASP A 104 1.68 5.07 30.00
C ASP A 104 1.09 5.91 28.87
N ARG A 105 -0.04 6.57 29.14
CA ARG A 105 -0.70 7.46 28.17
C ARG A 105 -0.08 8.85 28.05
N ASN A 106 0.81 9.25 28.96
CA ASN A 106 1.39 10.60 28.95
C ASN A 106 2.83 10.60 29.46
N SER A 107 3.71 10.02 28.65
CA SER A 107 5.07 9.66 29.06
C SER A 107 6.10 10.80 29.00
N TYR A 108 5.67 12.06 28.82
CA TYR A 108 6.56 13.21 28.59
C TYR A 108 7.63 13.40 29.68
N ASN A 109 7.35 12.95 30.91
CA ASN A 109 8.26 13.02 32.05
C ASN A 109 8.34 11.70 32.83
N SER A 110 8.20 10.57 32.12
CA SER A 110 8.29 9.22 32.70
C SER A 110 9.70 8.63 32.60
N GLY A 111 10.68 9.45 32.19
CA GLY A 111 12.09 9.10 32.10
C GLY A 111 12.40 8.00 31.09
N ASP A 112 13.66 7.56 31.08
CA ASP A 112 14.15 6.53 30.16
C ASP A 112 13.48 5.17 30.38
N TRP A 113 13.09 4.88 31.63
CA TRP A 113 12.51 3.61 32.03
C TRP A 113 11.24 3.27 31.23
N PHE A 114 10.26 4.17 31.19
CA PHE A 114 9.01 3.93 30.47
C PHE A 114 9.12 4.27 28.97
N ASN A 115 10.08 5.12 28.56
CA ASN A 115 10.22 5.54 27.16
C ASN A 115 11.23 4.73 26.33
N ARG A 116 11.87 3.72 26.91
CA ARG A 116 12.96 2.95 26.31
C ARG A 116 12.65 2.48 24.89
N LEU A 117 13.63 2.64 24.00
CA LEU A 117 13.73 1.98 22.71
C LEU A 117 14.91 1.00 22.74
N ASP A 118 14.64 -0.29 22.59
CA ASP A 118 15.67 -1.33 22.67
C ASP A 118 16.03 -1.88 21.28
N PHE A 119 17.03 -1.26 20.64
CA PHE A 119 17.51 -1.66 19.32
C PHE A 119 18.22 -3.03 19.28
N THR A 120 18.37 -3.72 20.41
CA THR A 120 18.82 -5.12 20.43
C THR A 120 17.68 -6.10 20.12
N TYR A 121 16.43 -5.62 20.09
CA TYR A 121 15.20 -6.40 19.97
C TYR A 121 15.00 -7.43 21.11
N ALA A 122 15.68 -7.27 22.24
CA ALA A 122 15.55 -8.15 23.40
C ALA A 122 14.25 -7.91 24.19
N SER A 123 13.70 -6.69 24.13
CA SER A 123 12.42 -6.34 24.76
C SER A 123 11.76 -5.19 24.00
N ASP A 124 10.43 -5.16 24.01
CA ASP A 124 9.58 -4.07 23.54
C ASP A 124 9.26 -3.04 24.64
N ASN A 125 9.74 -3.26 25.87
CA ASN A 125 9.43 -2.50 27.09
C ASN A 125 8.03 -2.75 27.71
N TRP A 126 7.35 -3.86 27.40
CA TRP A 126 6.09 -4.26 28.06
C TRP A 126 6.30 -4.83 29.47
N GLY A 127 5.40 -4.48 30.38
CA GLY A 127 5.36 -5.05 31.73
C GLY A 127 6.50 -4.59 32.64
N VAL A 128 7.04 -3.39 32.43
CA VAL A 128 8.14 -2.83 33.26
C VAL A 128 7.67 -2.11 34.52
N GLY A 129 6.40 -2.31 34.90
CA GLY A 129 5.76 -1.72 36.07
C GLY A 129 4.52 -0.90 35.72
N LEU A 130 3.73 -0.54 36.73
CA LEU A 130 2.62 0.38 36.54
C LEU A 130 3.16 1.78 36.19
N PRO A 131 2.59 2.45 35.18
CA PRO A 131 3.05 3.77 34.75
C PRO A 131 2.70 4.84 35.80
N PRO A 132 3.37 6.02 35.80
CA PRO A 132 3.21 7.02 36.85
C PRO A 132 1.77 7.40 37.17
N ALA A 133 1.44 7.47 38.47
CA ALA A 133 0.08 7.61 38.97
C ALA A 133 -0.62 8.89 38.51
N ARG A 134 0.13 9.99 38.31
CA ARG A 134 -0.39 11.32 37.96
C ARG A 134 -1.41 11.25 36.82
N ASP A 135 -1.08 10.51 35.78
CA ASP A 135 -1.91 10.39 34.58
C ASP A 135 -2.61 9.04 34.46
N ASN A 136 -2.12 8.00 35.16
CA ASN A 136 -2.53 6.62 34.91
C ASN A 136 -3.19 5.92 36.11
N GLY A 137 -3.14 6.49 37.32
CA GLY A 137 -3.53 5.83 38.56
C GLY A 137 -4.96 5.27 38.57
N ASN A 138 -5.89 6.00 37.96
CA ASN A 138 -7.30 5.58 37.84
C ASN A 138 -7.48 4.31 36.99
N ASN A 139 -6.54 4.03 36.08
CA ASN A 139 -6.60 2.88 35.19
C ASN A 139 -5.76 1.69 35.69
N TRP A 140 -5.03 1.83 36.80
CA TRP A 140 -4.16 0.77 37.31
C TRP A 140 -4.88 -0.54 37.62
N ILE A 141 -6.17 -0.49 37.97
CA ILE A 141 -6.97 -1.70 38.21
C ILE A 141 -7.13 -2.54 36.94
N VAL A 142 -7.17 -1.91 35.77
CA VAL A 142 -7.21 -2.57 34.46
C VAL A 142 -5.80 -2.94 33.99
N MET A 143 -4.82 -2.07 34.21
CA MET A 143 -3.44 -2.26 33.76
C MET A 143 -2.73 -3.41 34.49
N ARG A 144 -2.90 -3.50 35.82
CA ARG A 144 -2.18 -4.46 36.66
C ARG A 144 -2.32 -5.92 36.21
N PRO A 145 -3.52 -6.47 35.95
CA PRO A 145 -3.64 -7.85 35.48
C PRO A 145 -3.02 -8.06 34.09
N LEU A 146 -3.06 -7.07 33.20
CA LEU A 146 -2.46 -7.17 31.86
C LEU A 146 -0.93 -7.16 31.92
N LEU A 147 -0.35 -6.22 32.66
CA LEU A 147 1.10 -6.09 32.80
C LEU A 147 1.72 -7.27 33.58
N GLY A 148 0.94 -7.93 34.43
CA GLY A 148 1.35 -9.11 35.17
C GLY A 148 1.24 -10.43 34.41
N ASP A 149 0.61 -10.44 33.22
CA ASP A 149 0.44 -11.65 32.43
C ASP A 149 1.68 -11.90 31.54
N PRO A 150 2.48 -12.95 31.81
CA PRO A 150 3.66 -13.26 31.00
C PRO A 150 3.32 -13.63 29.55
N ALA A 151 2.09 -14.08 29.27
CA ALA A 151 1.66 -14.39 27.90
C ALA A 151 1.46 -13.14 27.02
N LEU A 152 1.38 -11.95 27.66
CA LEU A 152 1.27 -10.67 26.97
C LEU A 152 2.63 -10.00 26.75
N LYS A 153 3.74 -10.61 27.15
CA LYS A 153 5.07 -10.08 26.86
C LYS A 153 5.59 -10.66 25.53
N PRO A 154 5.84 -9.84 24.49
CA PRO A 154 6.37 -10.35 23.24
C PRO A 154 7.79 -10.86 23.41
N VAL A 155 8.15 -11.87 22.63
CA VAL A 155 9.53 -12.34 22.53
C VAL A 155 10.23 -11.68 21.34
N ARG A 156 11.56 -11.82 21.27
CA ARG A 156 12.37 -11.26 20.18
C ARG A 156 11.83 -11.60 18.78
N ALA A 157 11.36 -12.84 18.57
CA ALA A 157 10.82 -13.27 17.28
C ALA A 157 9.54 -12.49 16.88
N ASP A 158 8.70 -12.10 17.85
CA ASP A 158 7.51 -11.27 17.60
C ASP A 158 7.92 -9.86 17.13
N ILE A 159 8.93 -9.29 17.79
CA ILE A 159 9.47 -7.97 17.49
C ILE A 159 10.14 -7.95 16.10
N GLU A 160 10.95 -8.96 15.78
CA GLU A 160 11.58 -9.11 14.47
C GLU A 160 10.55 -9.33 13.35
N ALA A 161 9.46 -10.07 13.63
CA ALA A 161 8.36 -10.26 12.67
C ALA A 161 7.63 -8.94 12.37
N ALA A 162 7.33 -8.13 13.38
CA ALA A 162 6.73 -6.80 13.20
C ALA A 162 7.63 -5.86 12.39
N SER A 163 8.94 -5.89 12.63
CA SER A 163 9.89 -5.08 11.88
C SER A 163 9.99 -5.51 10.41
N ALA A 164 10.01 -6.81 10.15
CA ALA A 164 9.97 -7.35 8.79
C ALA A 164 8.68 -6.93 8.05
N HIS A 165 7.52 -7.06 8.70
CA HIS A 165 6.24 -6.65 8.13
C HIS A 165 6.22 -5.15 7.80
N PHE A 166 6.74 -4.29 8.70
CA PHE A 166 6.85 -2.85 8.44
C PHE A 166 7.71 -2.53 7.21
N GLN A 167 8.87 -3.17 7.08
CA GLN A 167 9.74 -3.01 5.92
C GLN A 167 9.05 -3.45 4.62
N GLU A 168 8.32 -4.57 4.66
CA GLU A 168 7.54 -5.07 3.53
C GLU A 168 6.46 -4.06 3.10
N MET A 169 5.69 -3.50 4.05
CA MET A 169 4.66 -2.49 3.76
C MET A 169 5.27 -1.21 3.16
N LEU A 170 6.40 -0.73 3.69
CA LEU A 170 7.11 0.44 3.13
C LEU A 170 7.62 0.18 1.71
N ALA A 171 8.16 -1.02 1.46
CA ALA A 171 8.63 -1.41 0.14
C ALA A 171 7.47 -1.51 -0.86
N ILE A 172 6.30 -2.03 -0.44
CA ILE A 172 5.08 -2.04 -1.26
C ILE A 172 4.58 -0.62 -1.55
N ARG A 173 4.51 0.27 -0.54
CA ARG A 173 4.12 1.68 -0.76
C ARG A 173 5.02 2.36 -1.80
N LYS A 174 6.31 2.02 -1.83
CA LYS A 174 7.29 2.58 -2.77
C LYS A 174 7.24 1.92 -4.15
N SER A 175 6.72 0.70 -4.27
CA SER A 175 6.73 -0.08 -5.52
C SER A 175 5.83 0.51 -6.60
N SER A 176 4.78 1.24 -6.21
CA SER A 176 3.87 1.93 -7.14
C SER A 176 3.59 3.37 -6.70
N LYS A 177 3.48 4.27 -7.69
CA LYS A 177 3.02 5.65 -7.45
C LYS A 177 1.53 5.72 -7.11
N LEU A 178 0.76 4.65 -7.40
CA LEU A 178 -0.67 4.58 -7.07
C LEU A 178 -0.96 4.66 -5.57
N PHE A 179 -0.03 4.27 -4.70
CA PHE A 179 -0.16 4.43 -3.25
C PHE A 179 0.06 5.88 -2.77
N ARG A 180 0.53 6.78 -3.65
CA ARG A 180 0.99 8.13 -3.30
C ARG A 180 0.53 9.13 -4.35
N LEU A 181 -0.76 9.13 -4.64
CA LEU A 181 -1.40 10.09 -5.54
C LEU A 181 -1.29 11.48 -4.92
N ARG A 182 -0.95 12.47 -5.76
CA ARG A 182 -0.58 13.82 -5.31
C ARG A 182 -1.70 14.85 -5.36
N THR A 183 -2.88 14.48 -5.85
CA THR A 183 -4.00 15.40 -6.05
C THR A 183 -5.31 14.71 -5.73
N ALA A 184 -6.29 15.48 -5.26
CA ALA A 184 -7.66 14.99 -5.05
C ALA A 184 -8.23 14.37 -6.33
N ALA A 185 -8.07 15.05 -7.48
CA ALA A 185 -8.55 14.56 -8.77
C ALA A 185 -7.99 13.17 -9.14
N HIS A 186 -6.72 12.89 -8.82
CA HIS A 186 -6.17 11.55 -9.02
C HIS A 186 -6.77 10.54 -8.06
N VAL A 187 -6.93 10.87 -6.77
CA VAL A 187 -7.57 9.96 -5.80
C VAL A 187 -9.01 9.67 -6.20
N GLU A 188 -9.80 10.69 -6.52
CA GLU A 188 -11.20 10.60 -6.93
C GLU A 188 -11.40 9.82 -8.23
N SER A 189 -10.46 9.89 -9.17
CA SER A 189 -10.57 9.14 -10.43
C SER A 189 -10.07 7.69 -10.32
N ARG A 190 -9.20 7.37 -9.35
CA ARG A 190 -8.46 6.09 -9.33
C ARG A 190 -8.73 5.20 -8.13
N LEU A 191 -9.16 5.75 -7.00
CA LEU A 191 -9.37 5.00 -5.76
C LEU A 191 -10.85 4.64 -5.58
N ARG A 192 -11.16 3.36 -5.39
CA ARG A 192 -12.52 2.88 -5.10
C ARG A 192 -12.54 1.91 -3.92
N PHE A 193 -13.66 1.88 -3.20
CA PHE A 193 -13.96 0.86 -2.18
C PHE A 193 -15.09 -0.05 -2.66
N HIS A 194 -14.95 -1.37 -2.47
CA HIS A 194 -15.88 -2.36 -3.05
C HIS A 194 -16.81 -3.01 -2.01
N ASN A 195 -16.26 -3.54 -0.92
CA ASN A 195 -17.04 -4.10 0.19
C ASN A 195 -17.67 -2.97 1.04
N THR A 196 -18.80 -2.43 0.58
CA THR A 196 -19.50 -1.24 1.13
C THR A 196 -21.01 -1.49 1.23
N GLY A 197 -21.75 -0.56 1.82
CA GLY A 197 -23.20 -0.68 1.99
C GLY A 197 -23.64 -1.60 3.14
N PRO A 198 -24.94 -1.82 3.30
CA PRO A 198 -25.51 -2.59 4.42
C PRO A 198 -25.17 -4.08 4.36
N GLY A 199 -24.88 -4.62 3.16
CA GLY A 199 -24.48 -6.00 2.94
C GLY A 199 -22.97 -6.26 3.02
N GLN A 200 -22.17 -5.27 3.43
CA GLN A 200 -20.72 -5.43 3.52
C GLN A 200 -20.33 -6.53 4.51
N LEU A 201 -19.25 -7.25 4.21
CA LEU A 201 -18.60 -8.14 5.17
C LEU A 201 -17.94 -7.27 6.27
N PRO A 202 -18.38 -7.35 7.54
CA PRO A 202 -17.78 -6.57 8.62
C PRO A 202 -16.28 -6.86 8.75
N GLY A 203 -15.50 -5.85 9.12
CA GLY A 203 -14.05 -6.00 9.31
C GLY A 203 -13.21 -6.17 8.04
N LEU A 204 -13.82 -6.21 6.84
CA LEU A 204 -13.09 -6.27 5.58
C LEU A 204 -13.15 -4.93 4.83
N ILE A 205 -11.99 -4.36 4.50
CA ILE A 205 -11.89 -3.26 3.54
C ILE A 205 -11.27 -3.81 2.25
N VAL A 206 -11.92 -3.53 1.13
CA VAL A 206 -11.41 -3.82 -0.22
C VAL A 206 -11.23 -2.49 -0.93
N MET A 207 -9.98 -2.07 -1.10
CA MET A 207 -9.60 -0.83 -1.78
C MET A 207 -8.97 -1.19 -3.13
N SER A 208 -9.39 -0.55 -4.22
CA SER A 208 -8.69 -0.64 -5.50
C SER A 208 -8.09 0.69 -5.91
N LEU A 209 -6.94 0.62 -6.56
CA LEU A 209 -6.28 1.73 -7.24
C LEU A 209 -6.16 1.36 -8.72
N SER A 210 -6.73 2.18 -9.59
CA SER A 210 -6.74 1.94 -11.03
C SER A 210 -5.88 2.96 -11.76
N ASP A 211 -5.22 2.54 -12.82
CA ASP A 211 -4.46 3.38 -13.74
C ASP A 211 -4.73 2.95 -15.18
N ASP A 212 -5.99 2.83 -15.56
CA ASP A 212 -6.33 2.25 -16.87
C ASP A 212 -5.66 3.01 -18.04
N ASP A 213 -5.41 4.33 -17.88
CA ASP A 213 -4.70 5.18 -18.84
C ASP A 213 -3.16 5.10 -18.81
N GLY A 214 -2.57 4.49 -17.78
CA GLY A 214 -1.10 4.37 -17.64
C GLY A 214 -0.36 5.66 -17.30
N ALA A 215 -1.07 6.70 -16.84
CA ALA A 215 -0.47 7.99 -16.54
C ALA A 215 0.36 7.98 -15.25
N VAL A 216 0.09 7.06 -14.31
CA VAL A 216 0.72 7.05 -12.98
C VAL A 216 1.68 5.87 -12.80
N ASP A 217 1.24 4.66 -13.13
CA ASP A 217 1.99 3.41 -13.09
C ASP A 217 1.87 2.67 -14.43
N ARG A 218 2.97 2.70 -15.19
CA ARG A 218 3.03 2.06 -16.51
C ARG A 218 3.03 0.54 -16.45
N ALA A 219 3.58 -0.02 -15.38
CA ALA A 219 3.72 -1.46 -15.24
C ALA A 219 2.44 -2.12 -14.71
N HIS A 220 1.66 -1.41 -13.89
CA HIS A 220 0.47 -1.96 -13.24
C HIS A 220 -0.79 -1.20 -13.65
N ALA A 221 -1.76 -1.92 -14.21
CA ALA A 221 -3.05 -1.33 -14.56
C ALA A 221 -3.93 -1.15 -13.32
N ARG A 222 -3.88 -2.09 -12.38
CA ARG A 222 -4.70 -2.07 -11.17
C ARG A 222 -3.99 -2.69 -9.97
N ILE A 223 -4.28 -2.18 -8.79
CA ILE A 223 -3.88 -2.72 -7.50
C ILE A 223 -5.14 -2.91 -6.65
N VAL A 224 -5.21 -4.02 -5.92
CA VAL A 224 -6.22 -4.26 -4.89
C VAL A 224 -5.53 -4.48 -3.56
N VAL A 225 -6.01 -3.78 -2.54
CA VAL A 225 -5.58 -3.91 -1.15
C VAL A 225 -6.74 -4.43 -0.32
N LEU A 226 -6.49 -5.52 0.39
CA LEU A 226 -7.44 -6.20 1.27
C LEU A 226 -6.97 -6.00 2.71
N PHE A 227 -7.79 -5.41 3.55
CA PHE A 227 -7.55 -5.33 4.99
C PHE A 227 -8.61 -6.17 5.69
N ASN A 228 -8.23 -7.35 6.17
CA ASN A 228 -9.12 -8.24 6.89
C ASN A 228 -8.83 -8.18 8.39
N ALA A 229 -9.67 -7.48 9.15
CA ALA A 229 -9.58 -7.40 10.61
C ALA A 229 -10.26 -8.59 11.33
N ASN A 230 -10.90 -9.49 10.59
CA ASN A 230 -11.60 -10.63 11.16
C ASN A 230 -10.64 -11.68 11.72
N ARG A 231 -11.19 -12.53 12.60
CA ARG A 231 -10.51 -13.69 13.19
C ARG A 231 -10.39 -14.86 12.22
N ASP A 232 -11.20 -14.83 11.16
CA ASP A 232 -11.27 -15.85 10.12
C ASP A 232 -10.84 -15.27 8.77
N ALA A 233 -10.50 -16.16 7.84
CA ALA A 233 -10.29 -15.78 6.45
C ALA A 233 -11.58 -15.19 5.85
N ALA A 234 -11.42 -14.21 4.97
CA ALA A 234 -12.54 -13.58 4.27
C ALA A 234 -12.39 -13.77 2.76
N SER A 235 -13.51 -14.01 2.09
CA SER A 235 -13.60 -14.10 0.64
C SER A 235 -14.48 -12.98 0.11
N PHE A 236 -14.01 -12.29 -0.93
CA PHE A 236 -14.74 -11.20 -1.57
C PHE A 236 -14.76 -11.40 -3.08
N ALA A 237 -15.96 -11.47 -3.66
CA ALA A 237 -16.15 -11.59 -5.10
C ALA A 237 -16.74 -10.30 -5.67
N ALA A 238 -16.17 -9.83 -6.78
CA ALA A 238 -16.79 -8.78 -7.59
C ALA A 238 -16.59 -9.08 -9.08
N ALA A 239 -17.68 -9.00 -9.85
CA ALA A 239 -17.71 -9.34 -11.26
C ALA A 239 -16.72 -8.51 -12.09
N ASP A 240 -16.53 -7.23 -11.73
CA ASP A 240 -15.62 -6.29 -12.40
C ASP A 240 -14.15 -6.70 -12.33
N PHE A 241 -13.81 -7.64 -11.44
CA PHE A 241 -12.46 -8.21 -11.36
C PHE A 241 -12.29 -9.53 -12.12
N ALA A 242 -13.38 -10.17 -12.54
CA ALA A 242 -13.30 -11.42 -13.29
C ALA A 242 -12.50 -11.23 -14.59
N GLY A 243 -11.67 -12.21 -14.93
CA GLY A 243 -10.80 -12.18 -16.11
C GLY A 243 -9.53 -11.33 -15.96
N LEU A 244 -9.37 -10.53 -14.90
CA LEU A 244 -8.15 -9.74 -14.68
C LEU A 244 -6.98 -10.61 -14.18
N PRO A 245 -5.73 -10.30 -14.56
CA PRO A 245 -4.57 -11.12 -14.22
C PRO A 245 -3.95 -10.72 -12.88
N PHE A 246 -4.75 -10.63 -11.81
CA PHE A 246 -4.21 -10.30 -10.49
C PHE A 246 -3.29 -11.41 -9.98
N VAL A 247 -2.16 -10.99 -9.42
CA VAL A 247 -1.23 -11.85 -8.67
C VAL A 247 -0.93 -11.20 -7.32
N LEU A 248 -0.60 -12.02 -6.31
CA LEU A 248 -0.07 -11.52 -5.05
C LEU A 248 1.18 -10.68 -5.31
N HIS A 249 1.28 -9.53 -4.65
CA HIS A 249 2.46 -8.66 -4.78
C HIS A 249 3.74 -9.48 -4.46
N PRO A 250 4.82 -9.40 -5.26
CA PRO A 250 6.00 -10.27 -5.08
C PRO A 250 6.63 -10.20 -3.70
N ILE A 251 6.63 -9.02 -3.08
CA ILE A 251 7.07 -8.84 -1.67
C ILE A 251 6.24 -9.72 -0.73
N LEU A 252 4.92 -9.77 -0.90
CA LEU A 252 4.05 -10.60 -0.08
C LEU A 252 4.17 -12.09 -0.40
N ALA A 253 4.37 -12.44 -1.68
CA ALA A 253 4.63 -13.82 -2.08
C ALA A 253 5.92 -14.37 -1.46
N ALA A 254 6.89 -13.50 -1.16
CA ALA A 254 8.15 -13.81 -0.48
C ALA A 254 8.17 -13.38 1.01
N SER A 255 7.04 -12.95 1.57
CA SER A 255 6.96 -12.33 2.91
C SER A 255 7.48 -13.25 4.01
N HIS A 256 8.07 -12.71 5.08
CA HIS A 256 8.46 -13.51 6.25
C HIS A 256 7.27 -14.19 6.93
N ASP A 257 6.07 -13.62 6.81
CA ASP A 257 4.84 -14.22 7.29
C ASP A 257 4.29 -15.25 6.29
N PRO A 258 4.28 -16.55 6.61
CA PRO A 258 3.71 -17.56 5.72
C PRO A 258 2.18 -17.44 5.56
N VAL A 259 1.49 -16.77 6.49
CA VAL A 259 0.03 -16.63 6.43
C VAL A 259 -0.37 -15.74 5.26
N VAL A 260 0.20 -14.54 5.10
CA VAL A 260 -0.15 -13.64 3.99
C VAL A 260 0.12 -14.26 2.61
N ARG A 261 1.10 -15.17 2.49
CA ARG A 261 1.39 -15.92 1.25
C ARG A 261 0.23 -16.78 0.75
N THR A 262 -0.71 -17.13 1.63
CA THR A 262 -1.91 -17.91 1.28
C THR A 262 -3.04 -17.06 0.67
N THR A 263 -2.86 -15.73 0.60
CA THR A 263 -3.76 -14.83 -0.12
C THR A 263 -3.84 -15.25 -1.58
N SER A 264 -5.05 -15.36 -2.13
CA SER A 264 -5.26 -15.85 -3.49
C SER A 264 -6.35 -15.08 -4.23
N PHE A 265 -6.35 -15.23 -5.55
CA PHE A 265 -7.34 -14.65 -6.45
C PHE A 265 -7.77 -15.67 -7.51
N SER A 266 -9.08 -15.89 -7.63
CA SER A 266 -9.68 -16.69 -8.69
C SER A 266 -10.03 -15.79 -9.87
N ARG A 267 -9.26 -15.92 -10.96
CA ARG A 267 -9.49 -15.18 -12.20
C ARG A 267 -10.85 -15.47 -12.85
N ALA A 268 -11.32 -16.71 -12.76
CA ALA A 268 -12.60 -17.10 -13.37
C ALA A 268 -13.79 -16.43 -12.69
N SER A 269 -13.78 -16.32 -11.36
CA SER A 269 -14.91 -15.82 -10.58
C SER A 269 -14.73 -14.38 -10.06
N GLY A 270 -13.55 -13.78 -10.23
CA GLY A 270 -13.25 -12.45 -9.66
C GLY A 270 -13.22 -12.45 -8.13
N THR A 271 -12.78 -13.55 -7.51
CA THR A 271 -12.86 -13.76 -6.05
C THR A 271 -11.48 -13.66 -5.42
N PHE A 272 -11.32 -12.75 -4.45
CA PHE A 272 -10.18 -12.67 -3.55
C PHE A 272 -10.42 -13.49 -2.30
N SER A 273 -9.38 -14.15 -1.80
CA SER A 273 -9.35 -14.79 -0.47
C SER A 273 -8.19 -14.20 0.32
N VAL A 274 -8.47 -13.68 1.51
CA VAL A 274 -7.49 -13.05 2.40
C VAL A 274 -7.56 -13.70 3.80
N PRO A 275 -6.43 -14.12 4.40
CA PRO A 275 -6.41 -14.72 5.72
C PRO A 275 -6.87 -13.77 6.83
N ALA A 276 -7.13 -14.32 8.01
CA ALA A 276 -7.44 -13.55 9.22
C ALA A 276 -6.38 -12.48 9.50
N ARG A 277 -6.80 -11.34 10.07
CA ARG A 277 -5.92 -10.25 10.55
C ARG A 277 -4.86 -9.76 9.56
N THR A 278 -5.13 -9.82 8.26
CA THR A 278 -4.11 -9.63 7.20
C THR A 278 -4.38 -8.39 6.36
N ALA A 279 -3.32 -7.61 6.12
CA ALA A 279 -3.26 -6.67 5.02
C ALA A 279 -2.57 -7.35 3.82
N ALA A 280 -3.25 -7.48 2.70
CA ALA A 280 -2.71 -8.11 1.50
C ALA A 280 -2.88 -7.22 0.26
N VAL A 281 -1.90 -7.28 -0.63
CA VAL A 281 -1.83 -6.45 -1.84
C VAL A 281 -1.68 -7.37 -3.04
N LEU A 282 -2.60 -7.24 -4.00
CA LEU A 282 -2.52 -7.90 -5.29
C LEU A 282 -2.44 -6.83 -6.38
N TRP A 283 -1.75 -7.13 -7.46
CA TRP A 283 -1.64 -6.21 -8.60
C TRP A 283 -1.85 -6.94 -9.92
N ALA A 284 -2.34 -6.21 -10.92
CA ALA A 284 -2.50 -6.69 -12.27
C ALA A 284 -1.51 -5.94 -13.17
N LEU A 285 -0.59 -6.68 -13.78
CA LEU A 285 0.35 -6.11 -14.76
C LEU A 285 -0.41 -5.59 -15.96
N ARG A 286 0.02 -4.44 -16.47
CA ARG A 286 -0.46 -3.91 -17.75
C ARG A 286 0.00 -4.84 -18.88
N PRO A 287 -0.91 -5.23 -19.80
CA PRO A 287 -0.53 -5.96 -21.01
C PRO A 287 0.59 -5.27 -21.79
N ALA A 288 1.52 -6.06 -22.34
CA ALA A 288 2.72 -5.54 -22.99
C ALA A 288 2.41 -4.68 -24.21
N ASP A 289 1.41 -5.06 -25.00
CA ASP A 289 0.86 -4.29 -26.12
C ASP A 289 0.39 -2.90 -25.69
N GLN A 290 -0.34 -2.79 -24.57
CA GLN A 290 -0.75 -1.50 -24.04
C GLN A 290 0.45 -0.65 -23.60
N ARG A 291 1.46 -1.25 -22.95
CA ARG A 291 2.69 -0.55 -22.57
C ARG A 291 3.47 -0.05 -23.79
N ILE A 292 3.55 -0.86 -24.86
CA ILE A 292 4.15 -0.43 -26.14
C ILE A 292 3.37 0.74 -26.73
N GLY A 293 2.03 0.72 -26.65
CA GLY A 293 1.17 1.82 -27.06
C GLY A 293 1.45 3.12 -26.29
N LEU A 294 1.58 3.05 -24.97
CA LEU A 294 1.94 4.21 -24.12
C LEU A 294 3.32 4.77 -24.49
N LEU A 295 4.28 3.88 -24.73
CA LEU A 295 5.63 4.28 -25.15
C LEU A 295 5.62 4.95 -26.54
N ALA A 296 4.75 4.52 -27.45
CA ALA A 296 4.55 5.18 -28.74
C ALA A 296 3.93 6.57 -28.56
N GLY A 297 2.94 6.71 -27.67
CA GLY A 297 2.36 8.00 -27.31
C GLY A 297 3.39 8.99 -26.75
N ASP A 298 4.39 8.53 -25.99
CA ASP A 298 5.50 9.39 -25.55
C ASP A 298 6.32 9.93 -26.71
N ILE A 299 6.61 9.09 -27.71
CA ILE A 299 7.33 9.51 -28.90
C ILE A 299 6.52 10.56 -29.67
N ASP A 300 5.21 10.34 -29.83
CA ASP A 300 4.33 11.30 -30.48
C ASP A 300 4.30 12.63 -29.71
N GLY A 301 4.31 12.59 -28.37
CA GLY A 301 4.41 13.78 -27.52
C GLY A 301 5.73 14.53 -27.67
N LEU A 302 6.86 13.82 -27.79
CA LEU A 302 8.17 14.41 -28.05
C LEU A 302 8.30 15.01 -29.45
N VAL A 303 7.57 14.47 -30.43
CA VAL A 303 7.48 15.10 -31.76
C VAL A 303 6.60 16.34 -31.70
N ALA A 304 5.44 16.25 -31.06
CA ALA A 304 4.48 17.35 -30.95
C ALA A 304 5.06 18.57 -30.23
N ASN A 305 5.93 18.36 -29.24
CA ASN A 305 6.59 19.44 -28.51
C ASN A 305 7.92 19.92 -29.14
N GLY A 306 8.32 19.36 -30.29
CA GLY A 306 9.52 19.75 -31.02
C GLY A 306 10.84 19.21 -30.47
N THR A 307 10.83 18.35 -29.44
CA THR A 307 12.05 17.68 -28.95
C THR A 307 12.63 16.74 -30.01
N LEU A 308 11.77 16.03 -30.72
CA LEU A 308 12.13 15.18 -31.85
C LEU A 308 11.58 15.77 -33.15
N ASN A 309 12.40 15.81 -34.20
CA ASN A 309 11.87 16.09 -35.54
C ASN A 309 11.09 14.86 -36.08
N PRO A 310 10.26 15.02 -37.13
CA PRO A 310 9.45 13.92 -37.67
C PRO A 310 10.26 12.68 -38.08
N GLY A 311 11.47 12.86 -38.59
CA GLY A 311 12.35 11.75 -38.98
C GLY A 311 12.89 10.97 -37.79
N GLN A 312 13.30 11.67 -36.74
CA GLN A 312 13.76 11.08 -35.48
C GLN A 312 12.62 10.34 -34.77
N GLY A 313 11.44 10.95 -34.71
CA GLY A 313 10.23 10.31 -34.18
C GLY A 313 9.89 9.04 -34.95
N ASN A 314 9.85 9.11 -36.29
CA ASN A 314 9.56 7.95 -37.13
C ASN A 314 10.57 6.80 -36.94
N ALA A 315 11.87 7.11 -36.77
CA ALA A 315 12.91 6.10 -36.53
C ALA A 315 12.67 5.28 -35.23
N LEU A 316 12.04 5.89 -34.22
CA LEU A 316 11.64 5.23 -32.99
C LEU A 316 10.29 4.53 -33.14
N SER A 317 9.28 5.21 -33.69
CA SER A 317 7.92 4.68 -33.82
C SER A 317 7.84 3.43 -34.70
N VAL A 318 8.66 3.31 -35.76
CA VAL A 318 8.71 2.09 -36.59
C VAL A 318 9.11 0.86 -35.77
N LYS A 319 10.04 1.00 -34.81
CA LYS A 319 10.49 -0.11 -33.96
C LYS A 319 9.39 -0.54 -32.99
N LEU A 320 8.66 0.41 -32.43
CA LEU A 320 7.53 0.13 -31.55
C LEU A 320 6.37 -0.55 -32.30
N ARG A 321 6.06 -0.09 -33.53
CA ARG A 321 5.07 -0.75 -34.39
C ARG A 321 5.49 -2.17 -34.76
N ALA A 322 6.77 -2.37 -35.08
CA ALA A 322 7.33 -3.69 -35.37
C ALA A 322 7.23 -4.61 -34.13
N ALA A 323 7.60 -4.11 -32.94
CA ALA A 323 7.47 -4.84 -31.68
C ALA A 323 6.02 -5.27 -31.43
N LEU A 324 5.06 -4.36 -31.58
CA LEU A 324 3.63 -4.64 -31.42
C LEU A 324 3.14 -5.69 -32.42
N ALA A 325 3.52 -5.58 -33.70
CA ALA A 325 3.15 -6.54 -34.73
C ALA A 325 3.77 -7.93 -34.51
N GLN A 326 4.98 -8.02 -33.95
CA GLN A 326 5.58 -9.31 -33.57
C GLN A 326 4.88 -9.91 -32.35
N PHE A 327 4.59 -9.09 -31.33
CA PHE A 327 3.91 -9.53 -30.12
C PHE A 327 2.50 -10.06 -30.42
N GLY A 328 1.73 -9.34 -31.26
CA GLY A 328 0.40 -9.78 -31.69
C GLY A 328 0.39 -11.09 -32.51
N ARG A 329 1.53 -11.50 -33.07
CA ARG A 329 1.72 -12.79 -33.75
C ARG A 329 2.22 -13.90 -32.82
N GLY A 330 2.37 -13.63 -31.52
CA GLY A 330 2.94 -14.58 -30.55
C GLY A 330 4.48 -14.68 -30.60
N ASN A 331 5.16 -13.83 -31.38
CA ASN A 331 6.61 -13.86 -31.53
C ASN A 331 7.29 -12.99 -30.45
N SER A 332 7.16 -13.36 -29.17
CA SER A 332 7.66 -12.56 -28.04
C SER A 332 9.16 -12.24 -28.13
N GLN A 333 9.98 -13.19 -28.60
CA GLN A 333 11.41 -12.98 -28.78
C GLN A 333 11.73 -11.94 -29.87
N ALA A 334 10.97 -11.95 -30.97
CA ALA A 334 11.14 -10.96 -32.03
C ALA A 334 10.69 -9.58 -31.55
N ALA A 335 9.58 -9.50 -30.81
CA ALA A 335 9.13 -8.25 -30.18
C ALA A 335 10.18 -7.71 -29.19
N ALA A 336 10.79 -8.58 -28.38
CA ALA A 336 11.88 -8.22 -27.47
C ALA A 336 13.12 -7.69 -28.22
N ASN A 337 13.43 -8.23 -29.40
CA ASN A 337 14.52 -7.72 -30.24
C ASN A 337 14.24 -6.28 -30.71
N GLU A 338 13.02 -6.01 -31.15
CA GLU A 338 12.61 -4.67 -31.60
C GLU A 338 12.64 -3.64 -30.46
N LEU A 339 12.21 -4.03 -29.25
CA LEU A 339 12.28 -3.17 -28.07
C LEU A 339 13.72 -2.88 -27.64
N ARG A 340 14.63 -3.87 -27.74
CA ARG A 340 16.07 -3.64 -27.52
C ARG A 340 16.66 -2.71 -28.57
N ALA A 341 16.27 -2.86 -29.85
CA ALA A 341 16.67 -1.96 -30.91
C ALA A 341 16.15 -0.53 -30.68
N PHE A 342 14.93 -0.37 -30.18
CA PHE A 342 14.39 0.92 -29.75
C PHE A 342 15.24 1.52 -28.62
N GLY A 343 15.52 0.76 -27.56
CA GLY A 343 16.35 1.24 -26.45
C GLY A 343 17.75 1.66 -26.89
N ASN A 344 18.37 0.93 -27.82
CA ASN A 344 19.68 1.31 -28.39
C ASN A 344 19.60 2.63 -29.18
N GLN A 345 18.55 2.82 -29.98
CA GLN A 345 18.33 4.07 -30.72
C GLN A 345 18.12 5.26 -29.79
N VAL A 346 17.34 5.08 -28.71
CA VAL A 346 17.14 6.11 -27.67
C VAL A 346 18.48 6.52 -27.06
N ARG A 347 19.34 5.55 -26.69
CA ARG A 347 20.67 5.86 -26.14
C ARG A 347 21.55 6.60 -27.15
N ALA A 348 21.48 6.25 -28.44
CA ALA A 348 22.19 6.99 -29.49
C ALA A 348 21.71 8.45 -29.60
N PHE A 349 20.40 8.71 -29.45
CA PHE A 349 19.85 10.06 -29.43
C PHE A 349 20.28 10.86 -28.19
N VAL A 350 20.46 10.21 -27.04
CA VAL A 350 21.06 10.87 -25.86
C VAL A 350 22.52 11.24 -26.14
N SER A 351 23.32 10.31 -26.68
CA SER A 351 24.74 10.58 -27.01
C SER A 351 24.90 11.69 -28.06
N ALA A 352 23.93 11.84 -28.96
CA ALA A 352 23.89 12.89 -29.98
C ALA A 352 23.34 14.23 -29.45
N GLY A 353 22.94 14.32 -28.18
CA GLY A 353 22.36 15.53 -27.60
C GLY A 353 20.93 15.85 -28.06
N ILE A 354 20.24 14.91 -28.72
CA ILE A 354 18.86 15.07 -29.20
C ILE A 354 17.87 14.88 -28.04
N LEU A 355 18.11 13.88 -27.18
CA LEU A 355 17.33 13.64 -25.97
C LEU A 355 18.16 13.98 -24.73
N SER A 356 17.51 14.53 -23.71
CA SER A 356 18.16 14.65 -22.41
C SER A 356 18.42 13.27 -21.79
N PRO A 357 19.41 13.15 -20.88
CA PRO A 357 19.64 11.91 -20.14
C PRO A 357 18.39 11.39 -19.41
N GLY A 358 17.57 12.28 -18.85
CA GLY A 358 16.33 11.93 -18.16
C GLY A 358 15.26 11.34 -19.11
N GLN A 359 15.03 11.99 -20.25
CA GLN A 359 14.10 11.47 -21.27
C GLN A 359 14.56 10.11 -21.80
N GLY A 360 15.85 9.99 -22.12
CA GLY A 360 16.41 8.73 -22.62
C GLY A 360 16.34 7.60 -21.60
N ALA A 361 16.63 7.88 -20.32
CA ALA A 361 16.51 6.89 -19.25
C ALA A 361 15.06 6.40 -19.07
N SER A 362 14.07 7.30 -19.15
CA SER A 362 12.66 6.95 -19.07
C SER A 362 12.23 6.03 -20.21
N LEU A 363 12.49 6.43 -21.46
CA LEU A 363 12.08 5.65 -22.65
C LEU A 363 12.80 4.30 -22.74
N ALA A 364 14.13 4.27 -22.58
CA ALA A 364 14.89 3.04 -22.65
C ALA A 364 14.62 2.11 -21.46
N GLY A 365 14.37 2.68 -20.28
CA GLY A 365 13.97 1.93 -19.08
C GLY A 365 12.63 1.22 -19.27
N GLU A 366 11.63 1.93 -19.78
CA GLU A 366 10.30 1.34 -20.06
C GLU A 366 10.40 0.22 -21.10
N ALA A 367 11.11 0.44 -22.21
CA ALA A 367 11.35 -0.60 -23.22
C ALA A 367 12.04 -1.86 -22.66
N GLN A 368 13.02 -1.68 -21.76
CA GLN A 368 13.67 -2.79 -21.09
C GLN A 368 12.72 -3.55 -20.16
N GLN A 369 11.85 -2.84 -19.43
CA GLN A 369 10.85 -3.49 -18.57
C GLN A 369 9.82 -4.29 -19.37
N ILE A 370 9.35 -3.75 -20.51
CA ILE A 370 8.46 -4.49 -21.42
C ILE A 370 9.18 -5.73 -21.96
N THR A 371 10.46 -5.60 -22.34
CA THR A 371 11.29 -6.73 -22.80
C THR A 371 11.35 -7.84 -21.73
N ASN A 372 11.58 -7.47 -20.47
CA ASN A 372 11.61 -8.43 -19.35
C ASN A 372 10.24 -9.07 -19.08
N GLN A 373 9.14 -8.38 -19.40
CA GLN A 373 7.79 -8.90 -19.23
C GLN A 373 7.45 -9.96 -20.28
N ILE A 374 7.83 -9.74 -21.55
CA ILE A 374 7.49 -10.65 -22.66
C ILE A 374 8.56 -11.73 -22.92
N GLY A 375 9.77 -11.55 -22.39
CA GLY A 375 10.87 -12.52 -22.51
C GLY A 375 10.85 -13.64 -21.46
N ARG A 376 9.83 -13.67 -20.60
CA ARG A 376 9.49 -14.79 -19.73
C ARG A 376 8.42 -15.63 -20.40
#